data_AF-A0AAY4E9P5-F1
#
_entry.id   AF-A0AAY4E9P5-F1
#
_cell.length_a   1.000
_cell.length_b   1.000
_cell.length_c   1.000
_cell.angle_alpha   90.00
_cell.angle_beta   90.00
_cell.angle_gamma   90.00
#
_symmetry.space_group_name_H-M   'P 1'
#
loop_
_entity.id
_entity.type
_entity.pdbx_description
1 polymer ?
#
loop_
_entity_poly.entity_id
_entity_poly.type
_entity_poly.pdbx_seq_one_letter_code
_entity_poly.pdbx_strand_id
1 'polypeptide(L)'
;MLARSAVALLLLPSLLVQRSEGTDGADAHEFSPEKPAGQKGRMSLQNTAEIQHCLVNAGDVGCGVFECFENNSCEIRGLQEICMTFLHNAGKFDSQGKSFIKDALKCMAHGLRHKFSCISRKCLAIKDMVFQLQRECYIKHNLCAAAKDNVNVIVEMIHFQDLFPKGPYVELVNILLGCGERVKEAITRSVRMQCEQNWGALCESLSICTPMATEHPRSFRQGDKEKHSKGAYNPHSRNRGQGPRRASLDVGVADQEDPEITDIRR
;
A
#
# COMPACT_ATOMS: atom_id res chain seq x y z
N MET A 1 16.81 -52.10 8.54
CA MET A 1 15.37 -52.39 8.48
C MET A 1 14.81 -51.78 7.22
N LEU A 2 14.38 -52.64 6.30
CA LEU A 2 13.65 -52.29 5.08
C LEU A 2 12.17 -52.12 5.44
N ALA A 3 11.47 -51.12 4.91
CA ALA A 3 10.11 -51.28 4.38
C ALA A 3 9.61 -49.98 3.73
N ARG A 4 9.03 -50.18 2.55
CA ARG A 4 8.36 -49.24 1.65
C ARG A 4 7.10 -48.66 2.30
N SER A 5 6.71 -47.44 1.91
CA SER A 5 5.29 -47.09 1.75
C SER A 5 5.12 -45.98 0.72
N ALA A 6 4.26 -46.28 -0.26
CA ALA A 6 3.83 -45.42 -1.34
C ALA A 6 2.80 -44.40 -0.84
N VAL A 7 2.82 -43.20 -1.42
CA VAL A 7 1.65 -42.32 -1.44
C VAL A 7 1.35 -42.03 -2.90
N ALA A 8 0.52 -42.89 -3.48
CA ALA A 8 -0.30 -42.54 -4.63
C ALA A 8 -1.66 -42.07 -4.08
N LEU A 9 -2.20 -40.98 -4.62
CA LEU A 9 -3.61 -40.52 -4.66
C LEU A 9 -3.56 -38.97 -4.75
N LEU A 10 -4.21 -38.20 -5.60
CA LEU A 10 -5.13 -38.35 -6.74
C LEU A 10 -5.23 -36.93 -7.33
N LEU A 11 -4.85 -36.67 -8.58
CA LEU A 11 -5.30 -35.48 -9.32
C LEU A 11 -5.42 -35.80 -10.81
N LEU A 12 -6.58 -36.34 -11.21
CA LEU A 12 -7.07 -36.28 -12.59
C LEU A 12 -8.60 -36.13 -12.55
N PRO A 13 -9.16 -34.97 -12.93
CA PRO A 13 -10.55 -34.90 -13.35
C PRO A 13 -10.68 -35.35 -14.81
N SER A 14 -11.69 -36.16 -15.03
CA SER A 14 -12.02 -36.95 -16.21
C SER A 14 -12.19 -36.13 -17.51
N LEU A 15 -11.44 -36.50 -18.55
CA LEU A 15 -11.86 -36.33 -19.94
C LEU A 15 -12.93 -37.40 -20.24
N LEU A 16 -14.20 -37.03 -20.20
CA LEU A 16 -15.24 -37.82 -20.84
C LEU A 16 -15.34 -37.40 -22.31
N VAL A 17 -14.65 -38.16 -23.15
CA VAL A 17 -14.94 -38.28 -24.58
C VAL A 17 -16.32 -38.97 -24.69
N GLN A 18 -17.34 -38.23 -25.11
CA GLN A 18 -18.61 -38.81 -25.52
C GLN A 18 -18.44 -39.49 -26.88
N ARG A 19 -18.64 -40.80 -26.91
CA ARG A 19 -18.68 -41.64 -28.10
C ARG A 19 -20.05 -41.48 -28.76
N SER A 20 -20.02 -41.20 -30.06
CA SER A 20 -21.15 -41.05 -30.96
C SER A 20 -21.88 -42.37 -31.20
N GLU A 21 -23.20 -42.39 -30.99
CA GLU A 21 -24.15 -43.28 -31.68
C GLU A 21 -25.23 -42.39 -32.28
N GLY A 22 -25.43 -42.51 -33.60
CA GLY A 22 -26.38 -41.71 -34.36
C GLY A 22 -27.69 -42.44 -34.56
N THR A 23 -28.78 -41.69 -34.58
CA THR A 23 -29.99 -41.97 -35.37
C THR A 23 -30.82 -40.70 -35.54
N ASP A 24 -31.48 -40.60 -36.69
CA ASP A 24 -32.17 -39.48 -37.34
C ASP A 24 -33.16 -38.64 -36.50
N GLY A 25 -33.32 -37.36 -36.90
CA GLY A 25 -34.60 -36.67 -36.81
C GLY A 25 -34.59 -35.18 -36.47
N ALA A 26 -34.57 -34.35 -37.52
CA ALA A 26 -35.27 -33.06 -37.67
C ALA A 26 -34.88 -31.79 -36.86
N ASP A 27 -34.77 -30.72 -37.66
CA ASP A 27 -35.01 -29.29 -37.40
C ASP A 27 -33.95 -28.41 -36.68
N ALA A 28 -33.14 -27.79 -37.53
CA ALA A 28 -32.73 -26.38 -37.55
C ALA A 28 -32.93 -25.56 -36.26
N HIS A 29 -31.83 -25.35 -35.52
CA HIS A 29 -31.61 -24.07 -34.86
C HIS A 29 -30.20 -23.55 -35.18
N GLU A 30 -30.20 -22.36 -35.77
CA GLU A 30 -29.08 -21.61 -36.30
C GLU A 30 -28.02 -21.37 -35.21
N PHE A 31 -26.84 -21.97 -35.37
CA PHE A 31 -25.70 -21.74 -34.49
C PHE A 31 -25.16 -20.34 -34.76
N SER A 32 -25.46 -19.39 -33.86
CA SER A 32 -24.92 -18.03 -33.89
C SER A 32 -23.38 -18.06 -33.96
N PRO A 33 -22.74 -17.31 -34.87
CA PRO A 33 -21.30 -17.38 -35.05
C PRO A 33 -20.58 -16.72 -33.87
N GLU A 34 -19.80 -17.53 -33.14
CA GLU A 34 -18.71 -17.04 -32.30
C GLU A 34 -17.73 -16.17 -33.12
N LYS A 35 -17.63 -14.86 -32.80
CA LYS A 35 -16.41 -14.04 -32.56
C LYS A 35 -16.70 -12.53 -32.61
N PRO A 36 -15.88 -11.62 -32.01
CA PRO A 36 -14.46 -11.78 -31.75
C PRO A 36 -13.96 -11.51 -30.32
N ALA A 37 -12.85 -12.18 -30.00
CA ALA A 37 -11.95 -11.94 -28.87
C ALA A 37 -11.23 -10.57 -28.93
N GLY A 38 -11.95 -9.49 -29.28
CA GLY A 38 -11.46 -8.10 -29.31
C GLY A 38 -11.91 -7.24 -28.12
N GLN A 39 -12.77 -7.78 -27.24
CA GLN A 39 -13.40 -7.00 -26.17
C GLN A 39 -12.69 -7.05 -24.81
N LYS A 40 -11.81 -8.04 -24.56
CA LYS A 40 -11.11 -8.19 -23.26
C LYS A 40 -10.22 -7.01 -22.85
N GLY A 41 -9.89 -6.10 -23.78
CA GLY A 41 -9.06 -4.91 -23.51
C GLY A 41 -9.85 -3.60 -23.42
N ARG A 42 -11.18 -3.64 -23.52
CA ARG A 42 -12.02 -2.43 -23.56
C ARG A 42 -13.22 -2.55 -22.63
N MET A 43 -13.53 -1.46 -21.97
CA MET A 43 -14.73 -1.32 -21.18
C MET A 43 -15.97 -1.32 -22.08
N SER A 44 -17.02 -2.02 -21.63
CA SER A 44 -18.31 -2.02 -22.30
C SER A 44 -18.91 -0.60 -22.33
N LEU A 45 -19.75 -0.31 -23.33
CA LEU A 45 -20.46 0.96 -23.39
C LEU A 45 -21.39 1.13 -22.18
N GLN A 46 -22.05 0.05 -21.77
CA GLN A 46 -22.94 0.02 -20.62
C GLN A 46 -22.20 0.38 -19.32
N ASN A 47 -21.07 -0.28 -19.03
CA ASN A 47 -20.25 0.06 -17.86
C ASN A 47 -19.77 1.52 -17.94
N THR A 48 -19.42 2.02 -19.12
CA THR A 48 -18.97 3.42 -19.28
C THR A 48 -20.08 4.40 -18.89
N ALA A 49 -21.29 4.19 -19.37
CA ALA A 49 -22.44 5.04 -19.07
C ALA A 49 -22.84 4.95 -17.58
N GLU A 50 -22.86 3.75 -17.01
CA GLU A 50 -23.16 3.51 -15.59
C GLU A 50 -22.15 4.19 -14.67
N ILE A 51 -20.85 4.03 -14.95
CA ILE A 51 -19.78 4.66 -14.16
C ILE A 51 -19.88 6.18 -14.28
N GLN A 52 -20.08 6.72 -15.48
CA GLN A 52 -20.21 8.16 -15.67
C GLN A 52 -21.41 8.72 -14.90
N HIS A 53 -22.56 8.05 -14.96
CA HIS A 53 -23.75 8.43 -14.20
C HIS A 53 -23.51 8.35 -12.69
N CYS A 54 -22.87 7.27 -12.22
CA CYS A 54 -22.50 7.10 -10.81
C CYS A 54 -21.58 8.23 -10.33
N LEU A 55 -20.52 8.55 -11.08
CA LEU A 55 -19.55 9.58 -10.70
C LEU A 55 -20.14 10.99 -10.61
N VAL A 56 -21.11 11.32 -11.45
CA VAL A 56 -21.78 12.64 -11.42
C VAL A 56 -22.70 12.76 -10.21
N ASN A 57 -23.35 11.67 -9.80
CA ASN A 57 -24.32 11.67 -8.71
C ASN A 57 -23.70 11.34 -7.34
N ALA A 58 -22.52 10.70 -7.32
CA ALA A 58 -21.81 10.39 -6.10
C ALA A 58 -21.32 11.66 -5.40
N GLY A 59 -21.51 11.74 -4.09
CA GLY A 59 -20.98 12.83 -3.27
C GLY A 59 -19.45 12.82 -3.20
N ASP A 60 -18.86 13.99 -2.95
CA ASP A 60 -17.40 14.16 -2.77
C ASP A 60 -16.91 13.76 -1.37
N VAL A 61 -17.83 13.40 -0.47
CA VAL A 61 -17.56 13.01 0.91
C VAL A 61 -17.87 11.53 1.09
N GLY A 62 -17.00 10.80 1.79
CA GLY A 62 -17.14 9.36 1.98
C GLY A 62 -16.53 8.56 0.84
N CYS A 63 -16.98 7.30 0.68
CA CYS A 63 -16.38 6.36 -0.26
C CYS A 63 -17.24 6.02 -1.49
N GLY A 64 -18.44 6.60 -1.62
CA GLY A 64 -19.40 6.22 -2.67
C GLY A 64 -18.91 6.46 -4.11
N VAL A 65 -18.07 7.47 -4.33
CA VAL A 65 -17.45 7.72 -5.65
C VAL A 65 -16.54 6.57 -6.11
N PHE A 66 -15.93 5.85 -5.16
CA PHE A 66 -15.02 4.74 -5.45
C PHE A 66 -15.78 3.45 -5.76
N GLU A 67 -16.95 3.27 -5.16
CA GLU A 67 -17.86 2.13 -5.42
C GLU A 67 -18.30 2.08 -6.88
N CYS A 68 -18.31 3.22 -7.58
CA CYS A 68 -18.59 3.29 -9.02
C CYS A 68 -17.70 2.34 -9.84
N PHE A 69 -16.51 1.97 -9.36
CA PHE A 69 -15.58 1.09 -10.06
C PHE A 69 -15.60 -0.37 -9.58
N GLU A 70 -16.39 -0.79 -8.59
CA GLU A 70 -16.25 -2.16 -8.06
C GLU A 70 -16.63 -3.26 -9.05
N ASN A 71 -17.64 -3.01 -9.89
CA ASN A 71 -18.17 -4.01 -10.83
C ASN A 71 -18.02 -3.53 -12.27
N ASN A 72 -16.82 -3.67 -12.83
CA ASN A 72 -16.55 -3.28 -14.22
C ASN A 72 -15.70 -4.30 -14.99
N SER A 73 -15.84 -4.27 -16.31
CA SER A 73 -15.14 -5.16 -17.26
C SER A 73 -13.61 -4.96 -17.31
N CYS A 74 -13.07 -3.93 -16.69
CA CYS A 74 -11.64 -3.66 -16.62
C CYS A 74 -11.01 -4.05 -15.26
N GLU A 75 -11.76 -4.63 -14.31
CA GLU A 75 -11.23 -5.08 -13.00
C GLU A 75 -10.47 -3.99 -12.24
N ILE A 76 -11.03 -2.79 -12.21
CA ILE A 76 -10.45 -1.63 -11.52
C ILE A 76 -11.07 -1.55 -10.12
N ARG A 77 -10.58 -2.37 -9.19
CA ARG A 77 -11.13 -2.53 -7.82
C ARG A 77 -10.12 -2.08 -6.77
N GLY A 78 -10.55 -1.86 -5.53
CA GLY A 78 -9.63 -1.62 -4.41
C GLY A 78 -9.65 -0.18 -3.86
N LEU A 79 -10.17 0.79 -4.62
CA LEU A 79 -10.21 2.18 -4.14
C LEU A 79 -11.23 2.37 -3.02
N GLN A 80 -12.36 1.65 -3.09
CA GLN A 80 -13.38 1.71 -2.06
C GLN A 80 -12.84 1.13 -0.75
N GLU A 81 -12.18 -0.02 -0.80
CA GLU A 81 -11.59 -0.70 0.35
C GLU A 81 -10.52 0.16 1.02
N ILE A 82 -9.65 0.80 0.22
CA ILE A 82 -8.66 1.76 0.71
C ILE A 82 -9.35 2.93 1.41
N CYS A 83 -10.37 3.53 0.78
CA CYS A 83 -11.12 4.63 1.37
C CYS A 83 -11.75 4.23 2.72
N MET A 84 -12.43 3.09 2.76
CA MET A 84 -13.04 2.56 3.98
C MET A 84 -11.99 2.28 5.06
N THR A 85 -10.82 1.76 4.68
CA THR A 85 -9.71 1.50 5.60
C THR A 85 -9.17 2.78 6.23
N PHE A 86 -9.01 3.85 5.44
CA PHE A 86 -8.64 5.17 5.96
C PHE A 86 -9.72 5.73 6.89
N LEU A 87 -10.99 5.71 6.49
CA LEU A 87 -12.07 6.25 7.31
C LEU A 87 -12.25 5.49 8.64
N HIS A 88 -12.13 4.16 8.61
CA HIS A 88 -12.21 3.33 9.82
C HIS A 88 -11.09 3.63 10.81
N ASN A 89 -9.88 3.90 10.31
CA ASN A 89 -8.73 4.23 11.15
C ASN A 89 -8.54 5.74 11.41
N ALA A 90 -9.37 6.60 10.82
CA ALA A 90 -9.21 8.05 10.89
C ALA A 90 -9.13 8.60 12.32
N GLY A 91 -9.82 7.97 13.28
CA GLY A 91 -9.78 8.34 14.69
C GLY A 91 -8.38 8.22 15.33
N LYS A 92 -7.55 7.29 14.84
CA LYS A 92 -6.21 7.00 15.34
C LYS A 92 -5.13 7.93 14.76
N PHE A 93 -5.43 8.61 13.65
CA PHE A 93 -4.52 9.60 13.07
C PHE A 93 -4.51 10.90 13.89
N ASP A 94 -3.36 11.54 13.92
CA ASP A 94 -3.22 12.92 14.36
C ASP A 94 -3.98 13.91 13.43
N SER A 95 -3.92 15.21 13.75
CA SER A 95 -4.60 16.24 12.98
C SER A 95 -4.11 16.32 11.53
N GLN A 96 -2.80 16.14 11.31
CA GLN A 96 -2.19 16.15 9.99
C GLN A 96 -2.67 14.97 9.14
N GLY A 97 -2.68 13.77 9.72
CA GLY A 97 -3.18 12.56 9.09
C GLY A 97 -4.67 12.62 8.76
N LYS A 98 -5.48 13.21 9.64
CA LYS A 98 -6.90 13.48 9.38
C LYS A 98 -7.11 14.42 8.20
N SER A 99 -6.30 15.50 8.10
CA SER A 99 -6.34 16.40 6.94
C SER A 99 -5.94 15.66 5.67
N PHE A 100 -4.86 14.87 5.71
CA PHE A 100 -4.43 14.05 4.58
C PHE A 100 -5.57 13.14 4.08
N ILE A 101 -6.23 12.39 4.97
CA ILE A 101 -7.34 11.49 4.61
C ILE A 101 -8.44 12.28 3.90
N LYS A 102 -8.90 13.37 4.51
CA LYS A 102 -9.96 14.22 3.95
C LYS A 102 -9.59 14.75 2.56
N ASP A 103 -8.41 15.34 2.44
CA ASP A 103 -8.04 16.10 1.24
C ASP A 103 -7.60 15.17 0.10
N ALA A 104 -6.92 14.06 0.39
CA ALA A 104 -6.54 13.08 -0.60
C ALA A 104 -7.75 12.32 -1.18
N LEU A 105 -8.70 11.91 -0.33
CA LEU A 105 -9.93 11.26 -0.78
C LEU A 105 -10.77 12.23 -1.64
N LYS A 106 -10.91 13.48 -1.22
CA LYS A 106 -11.58 14.53 -2.01
C LYS A 106 -10.89 14.77 -3.35
N CYS A 107 -9.55 14.82 -3.37
CA CYS A 107 -8.76 14.94 -4.60
C CYS A 107 -9.05 13.81 -5.58
N MET A 108 -9.08 12.55 -5.11
CA MET A 108 -9.37 11.40 -5.96
C MET A 108 -10.81 11.43 -6.45
N ALA A 109 -11.79 11.72 -5.59
CA ALA A 109 -13.20 11.83 -5.96
C ALA A 109 -13.40 12.82 -7.12
N HIS A 110 -12.88 14.04 -6.96
CA HIS A 110 -12.97 15.09 -7.96
C HIS A 110 -12.21 14.72 -9.25
N GLY A 111 -11.01 14.16 -9.11
CA GLY A 111 -10.19 13.74 -10.24
C GLY A 111 -10.83 12.63 -11.06
N LEU A 112 -11.48 11.65 -10.42
CA LEU A 112 -12.18 10.56 -11.10
C LEU A 112 -13.33 11.11 -11.94
N ARG A 113 -14.18 11.96 -11.34
CA ARG A 113 -15.29 12.62 -12.06
C ARG A 113 -14.80 13.40 -13.28
N HIS A 114 -13.75 14.19 -13.12
CA HIS A 114 -13.22 15.02 -14.20
C HIS A 114 -12.52 14.20 -15.29
N LYS A 115 -11.56 13.35 -14.92
CA LYS A 115 -10.73 12.61 -15.89
C LYS A 115 -11.51 11.51 -16.61
N PHE A 116 -12.47 10.87 -15.95
CA PHE A 116 -13.26 9.81 -16.57
C PHE A 116 -14.22 10.31 -17.65
N SER A 117 -14.67 11.57 -17.56
CA SER A 117 -15.61 12.16 -18.54
C SER A 117 -15.09 12.16 -19.99
N CYS A 118 -13.77 12.12 -20.20
CA CYS A 118 -13.14 12.19 -21.51
C CYS A 118 -12.14 11.05 -21.79
N ILE A 119 -12.13 10.00 -20.94
CA ILE A 119 -11.15 8.91 -21.10
C ILE A 119 -11.56 7.94 -22.21
N SER A 120 -10.56 7.37 -22.91
CA SER A 120 -10.83 6.27 -23.84
C SER A 120 -11.31 5.03 -23.09
N ARG A 121 -12.20 4.24 -23.70
CA ARG A 121 -12.68 2.97 -23.12
C ARG A 121 -11.64 1.84 -23.08
N LYS A 122 -10.36 2.09 -23.39
CA LYS A 122 -9.32 1.07 -23.29
C LYS A 122 -9.04 0.80 -21.82
N CYS A 123 -9.13 -0.45 -21.37
CA CYS A 123 -8.95 -0.79 -19.96
C CYS A 123 -7.58 -0.36 -19.43
N LEU A 124 -6.53 -0.46 -20.25
CA LEU A 124 -5.19 0.05 -19.89
C LEU A 124 -5.21 1.55 -19.62
N ALA A 125 -5.83 2.35 -20.51
CA ALA A 125 -5.91 3.80 -20.32
C ALA A 125 -6.70 4.19 -19.06
N ILE A 126 -7.75 3.44 -18.72
CA ILE A 126 -8.54 3.70 -17.51
C ILE A 126 -7.75 3.30 -16.26
N LYS A 127 -7.11 2.12 -16.25
CA LYS A 127 -6.23 1.68 -15.15
C LYS A 127 -5.11 2.69 -14.91
N ASP A 128 -4.44 3.12 -15.98
CA ASP A 128 -3.36 4.10 -15.90
C ASP A 128 -3.88 5.43 -15.36
N MET A 129 -5.03 5.91 -15.84
CA MET A 129 -5.65 7.14 -15.32
C MET A 129 -5.92 7.04 -13.82
N VAL A 130 -6.46 5.91 -13.35
CA VAL A 130 -6.77 5.70 -11.92
C VAL A 130 -5.49 5.65 -11.07
N PHE A 131 -4.47 4.88 -11.47
CA PHE A 131 -3.23 4.78 -10.71
C PHE A 131 -2.43 6.09 -10.72
N GLN A 132 -2.42 6.81 -11.84
CA GLN A 132 -1.81 8.13 -11.91
C GLN A 132 -2.53 9.12 -10.98
N LEU A 133 -3.86 9.15 -11.02
CA LEU A 133 -4.63 10.03 -10.14
C LEU A 133 -4.42 9.69 -8.66
N GLN A 134 -4.40 8.41 -8.30
CA GLN A 134 -4.12 7.96 -6.94
C GLN A 134 -2.76 8.47 -6.47
N ARG A 135 -1.71 8.29 -7.28
CA ARG A 135 -0.35 8.79 -6.99
C ARG A 135 -0.32 10.32 -6.88
N GLU A 136 -0.93 11.02 -7.84
CA GLU A 136 -1.02 12.48 -7.86
C GLU A 136 -1.62 13.01 -6.55
N CYS A 137 -2.74 12.46 -6.11
CA CYS A 137 -3.41 12.90 -4.89
C CYS A 137 -2.62 12.57 -3.62
N TYR A 138 -1.99 11.39 -3.52
CA TYR A 138 -1.17 11.06 -2.36
C TYR A 138 0.07 11.96 -2.24
N ILE A 139 0.74 12.26 -3.36
CA ILE A 139 1.89 13.18 -3.36
C ILE A 139 1.41 14.60 -3.03
N LYS A 140 0.38 15.08 -3.71
CA LYS A 140 -0.16 16.44 -3.54
C LYS A 140 -0.55 16.74 -2.10
N HIS A 141 -1.07 15.74 -1.38
CA HIS A 141 -1.54 15.89 0.00
C HIS A 141 -0.55 15.36 1.05
N ASN A 142 0.72 15.13 0.69
CA ASN A 142 1.80 14.75 1.60
C ASN A 142 1.54 13.46 2.40
N LEU A 143 1.16 12.38 1.72
CA LEU A 143 1.01 11.05 2.34
C LEU A 143 2.22 10.69 3.23
N CYS A 144 3.44 10.99 2.78
CA CYS A 144 4.64 10.65 3.54
C CYS A 144 4.80 11.41 4.86
N ALA A 145 4.29 12.64 4.95
CA ALA A 145 4.30 13.36 6.22
C ALA A 145 3.30 12.69 7.19
N ALA A 146 2.06 12.47 6.74
CA ALA A 146 1.05 11.73 7.51
C ALA A 146 1.55 10.34 7.95
N ALA A 147 2.25 9.61 7.07
CA ALA A 147 2.75 8.28 7.39
C ALA A 147 3.88 8.28 8.42
N LYS A 148 4.79 9.26 8.38
CA LYS A 148 5.90 9.38 9.34
C LYS A 148 5.43 9.66 10.76
N ASP A 149 4.37 10.45 10.88
CA ASP A 149 3.82 10.85 12.17
C ASP A 149 2.85 9.80 12.72
N ASN A 150 2.33 8.90 11.87
CA ASN A 150 1.32 7.89 12.22
C ASN A 150 1.73 6.45 11.84
N VAL A 151 3.01 6.10 11.98
CA VAL A 151 3.57 4.80 11.51
C VAL A 151 2.77 3.58 11.99
N ASN A 152 2.37 3.55 13.27
CA ASN A 152 1.63 2.41 13.82
C ASN A 152 0.28 2.21 13.13
N VAL A 153 -0.44 3.31 12.87
CA VAL A 153 -1.74 3.27 12.18
C VAL A 153 -1.56 2.82 10.73
N ILE A 154 -0.52 3.30 10.05
CA ILE A 154 -0.18 2.86 8.69
C ILE A 154 0.07 1.36 8.64
N VAL A 155 0.81 0.82 9.60
CA VAL A 155 1.09 -0.62 9.67
C VAL A 155 -0.17 -1.44 9.92
N GLU A 156 -1.07 -0.98 10.80
CA GLU A 156 -2.36 -1.62 11.07
C GLU A 156 -3.28 -1.64 9.84
N MET A 157 -3.15 -0.66 8.95
CA MET A 157 -3.93 -0.59 7.73
C MET A 157 -3.45 -1.54 6.64
N ILE A 158 -2.24 -2.12 6.76
CA ILE A 158 -1.62 -2.96 5.73
C ILE A 158 -1.87 -4.43 6.03
N HIS A 159 -2.65 -5.11 5.19
CA HIS A 159 -2.90 -6.54 5.29
C HIS A 159 -2.21 -7.31 4.16
N PHE A 160 -1.61 -8.45 4.51
CA PHE A 160 -0.87 -9.29 3.56
C PHE A 160 -1.75 -9.79 2.40
N GLN A 161 -3.03 -10.08 2.67
CA GLN A 161 -3.97 -10.56 1.66
C GLN A 161 -4.26 -9.50 0.59
N ASP A 162 -4.22 -8.22 0.96
CA ASP A 162 -4.52 -7.09 0.06
C ASP A 162 -3.35 -6.75 -0.86
N LEU A 163 -2.19 -7.38 -0.66
CA LEU A 163 -1.01 -7.22 -1.53
C LEU A 163 -1.11 -8.05 -2.83
N PHE A 164 -2.13 -8.91 -2.95
CA PHE A 164 -2.32 -9.80 -4.09
C PHE A 164 -3.80 -9.87 -4.46
N PRO A 165 -4.19 -9.57 -5.72
CA PRO A 165 -3.38 -9.25 -6.90
C PRO A 165 -2.93 -7.77 -6.97
N LYS A 166 -2.13 -7.41 -8.00
CA LYS A 166 -1.72 -6.02 -8.24
C LYS A 166 -2.93 -5.11 -8.45
N GLY A 167 -2.96 -3.98 -7.74
CA GLY A 167 -4.04 -2.99 -7.81
C GLY A 167 -3.73 -1.70 -7.05
N PRO A 168 -4.73 -0.85 -6.79
CA PRO A 168 -4.58 0.42 -6.06
C PRO A 168 -3.95 0.25 -4.68
N TYR A 169 -4.20 -0.88 -4.02
CA TYR A 169 -3.68 -1.13 -2.67
C TYR A 169 -2.16 -1.35 -2.69
N VAL A 170 -1.68 -2.14 -3.65
CA VAL A 170 -0.25 -2.33 -3.89
C VAL A 170 0.42 -1.01 -4.26
N GLU A 171 -0.25 -0.14 -5.02
CA GLU A 171 0.26 1.20 -5.35
C GLU A 171 0.42 2.08 -4.09
N LEU A 172 -0.56 2.08 -3.19
CA LEU A 172 -0.45 2.76 -1.90
C LEU A 172 0.77 2.26 -1.11
N VAL A 173 0.94 0.94 -0.99
CA VAL A 173 2.06 0.36 -0.25
C VAL A 173 3.41 0.70 -0.90
N ASN A 174 3.51 0.67 -2.22
CA ASN A 174 4.73 1.05 -2.94
C ASN A 174 5.13 2.51 -2.65
N ILE A 175 4.16 3.44 -2.59
CA ILE A 175 4.43 4.83 -2.24
C ILE A 175 4.88 4.95 -0.78
N LEU A 176 4.20 4.25 0.14
CA LEU A 176 4.54 4.24 1.57
C LEU A 176 5.97 3.71 1.84
N LEU A 177 6.40 2.68 1.12
CA LEU A 177 7.77 2.15 1.18
C LEU A 177 8.82 3.20 0.75
N GLY A 178 8.43 4.20 -0.03
CA GLY A 178 9.27 5.33 -0.43
C GLY A 178 9.27 6.51 0.56
N CYS A 179 8.44 6.49 1.61
CA CYS A 179 8.29 7.64 2.51
C CYS A 179 9.43 7.83 3.52
N GLY A 180 10.30 6.84 3.70
CA GLY A 180 11.49 6.91 4.55
C GLY A 180 11.72 5.60 5.32
N GLU A 181 12.93 5.41 5.83
CA GLU A 181 13.35 4.11 6.41
C GLU A 181 12.48 3.67 7.59
N ARG A 182 12.08 4.57 8.50
CA ARG A 182 11.19 4.21 9.61
C ARG A 182 9.86 3.60 9.14
N VAL A 183 9.24 4.18 8.11
CA VAL A 183 7.97 3.69 7.54
C VAL A 183 8.21 2.38 6.81
N LYS A 184 9.22 2.36 5.93
CA LYS A 184 9.60 1.20 5.12
C LYS A 184 9.91 -0.04 5.98
N GLU A 185 10.73 0.11 7.01
CA GLU A 185 11.07 -0.97 7.94
C GLU A 185 9.83 -1.48 8.70
N ALA A 186 8.98 -0.57 9.18
CA ALA A 186 7.78 -0.95 9.92
C ALA A 186 6.80 -1.76 9.04
N ILE A 187 6.57 -1.31 7.81
CA ILE A 187 5.75 -2.01 6.82
C ILE A 187 6.36 -3.36 6.45
N THR A 188 7.64 -3.39 6.09
CA THR A 188 8.35 -4.62 5.67
C THR A 188 8.30 -5.66 6.78
N ARG A 189 8.52 -5.24 8.03
CA ARG A 189 8.44 -6.11 9.21
C ARG A 189 7.02 -6.65 9.40
N SER A 190 6.00 -5.80 9.32
CA SER A 190 4.59 -6.22 9.45
C SER A 190 4.19 -7.22 8.38
N VAL A 191 4.50 -6.93 7.11
CA VAL A 191 4.19 -7.81 5.97
C VAL A 191 4.88 -9.16 6.13
N ARG A 192 6.15 -9.18 6.58
CA ARG A 192 6.87 -10.42 6.88
C ARG A 192 6.17 -11.24 7.97
N MET A 193 5.82 -10.60 9.09
CA MET A 193 5.13 -11.29 10.19
C MET A 193 3.77 -11.85 9.75
N GLN A 194 2.99 -11.09 8.98
CA GLN A 194 1.70 -11.57 8.46
C GLN A 194 1.86 -12.70 7.44
N CYS A 195 2.91 -12.66 6.63
CA CYS A 195 3.25 -13.73 5.71
C CYS A 195 3.59 -15.03 6.46
N GLU A 196 4.41 -14.96 7.52
CA GLU A 196 4.71 -16.10 8.40
C GLU A 196 3.44 -16.65 9.07
N GLN A 197 2.53 -15.78 9.51
CA GLN A 197 1.24 -16.19 10.09
C GLN A 197 0.33 -16.89 9.08
N ASN A 198 0.28 -16.41 7.83
CA ASN A 198 -0.63 -16.95 6.82
C ASN A 198 -0.06 -18.17 6.08
N TRP A 199 1.26 -18.26 5.90
CA TRP A 199 1.93 -19.23 5.03
C TRP A 199 3.02 -20.06 5.72
N GLY A 200 3.34 -19.77 6.99
CA GLY A 200 4.33 -20.52 7.76
C GLY A 200 5.71 -20.53 7.10
N ALA A 201 6.33 -21.72 7.05
CA ALA A 201 7.66 -21.93 6.48
C ALA A 201 7.78 -21.57 4.98
N LEU A 202 6.66 -21.46 4.26
CA LEU A 202 6.70 -20.98 2.87
C LEU A 202 7.12 -19.52 2.79
N CYS A 203 6.88 -18.72 3.85
CA CYS A 203 7.31 -17.33 3.88
C CYS A 203 8.84 -17.19 3.89
N GLU A 204 9.54 -18.07 4.61
CA GLU A 204 11.02 -18.09 4.62
C GLU A 204 11.58 -18.43 3.24
N SER A 205 10.89 -19.32 2.51
CA SER A 205 11.26 -19.71 1.13
C SER A 205 11.04 -18.58 0.12
N LEU A 206 10.15 -17.63 0.42
CA LEU A 206 9.89 -16.44 -0.40
C LEU A 206 10.79 -15.26 -0.05
N SER A 207 11.69 -15.40 0.93
CA SER A 207 12.61 -14.36 1.39
C SER A 207 13.71 -14.09 0.35
N ILE A 208 13.31 -13.52 -0.78
CA ILE A 208 14.15 -13.11 -1.92
C ILE A 208 14.78 -11.72 -1.69
N CYS A 209 14.48 -11.06 -0.56
CA CYS A 209 15.03 -9.74 -0.24
C CYS A 209 15.53 -9.68 1.21
N THR A 210 16.77 -10.10 1.43
CA THR A 210 17.58 -9.62 2.57
C THR A 210 18.84 -8.96 1.99
N PRO A 211 19.15 -7.70 2.32
CA PRO A 211 20.45 -7.13 1.96
C PRO A 211 21.54 -7.91 2.72
N MET A 212 22.59 -8.29 2.01
CA MET A 212 23.71 -9.05 2.56
C MET A 212 24.39 -8.35 3.75
N ALA A 213 24.87 -9.20 4.66
CA ALA A 213 26.02 -9.03 5.55
C ALA A 213 25.84 -8.28 6.86
N THR A 214 25.91 -9.05 7.96
CA THR A 214 26.98 -8.86 8.97
C THR A 214 27.48 -10.22 9.42
N GLU A 215 28.75 -10.50 9.16
CA GLU A 215 29.48 -11.66 9.66
C GLU A 215 29.50 -11.68 11.20
N HIS A 216 29.29 -12.85 11.78
CA HIS A 216 29.58 -13.13 13.18
C HIS A 216 31.09 -13.38 13.37
N PRO A 217 31.77 -12.72 14.33
CA PRO A 217 33.02 -13.23 14.86
C PRO A 217 32.73 -14.40 15.80
N ARG A 218 33.26 -15.58 15.47
CA ARG A 218 33.21 -16.78 16.30
C ARG A 218 33.88 -16.52 17.66
N SER A 219 33.19 -16.87 18.73
CA SER A 219 33.75 -16.98 20.07
C SER A 219 34.69 -18.20 20.16
N PHE A 220 35.95 -17.96 20.50
CA PHE A 220 36.88 -19.01 20.92
C PHE A 220 36.80 -19.18 22.43
N ARG A 221 36.73 -20.46 22.85
CA ARG A 221 36.65 -20.90 24.23
C ARG A 221 37.97 -20.72 24.98
N GLN A 222 37.77 -20.53 26.27
CA GLN A 222 38.63 -20.29 27.42
C GLN A 222 39.68 -21.38 27.70
N GLY A 223 40.84 -20.95 28.22
CA GLY A 223 41.88 -21.80 28.82
C GLY A 223 42.85 -20.98 29.68
N ASP A 224 43.03 -21.42 30.93
CA ASP A 224 43.75 -20.89 32.09
C ASP A 224 45.15 -20.25 31.90
N LYS A 225 45.50 -19.24 32.73
CA LYS A 225 46.24 -19.37 34.02
C LYS A 225 47.04 -18.10 34.45
N GLU A 226 46.77 -17.65 35.67
CA GLU A 226 47.63 -17.02 36.71
C GLU A 226 48.72 -15.93 36.45
N LYS A 227 48.48 -14.75 37.06
CA LYS A 227 49.22 -14.10 38.19
C LYS A 227 50.56 -13.34 38.00
N HIS A 228 50.51 -12.03 38.33
CA HIS A 228 51.44 -11.15 39.10
C HIS A 228 51.59 -9.76 38.45
N SER A 229 51.00 -8.71 39.04
CA SER A 229 51.54 -7.78 40.06
C SER A 229 52.43 -6.64 39.56
N LYS A 230 51.90 -5.42 39.79
CA LYS A 230 52.51 -4.13 40.19
C LYS A 230 53.48 -3.41 39.23
N GLY A 231 53.08 -2.20 38.87
CA GLY A 231 53.95 -1.08 38.48
C GLY A 231 53.15 0.22 38.49
N ALA A 232 53.23 0.96 39.60
CA ALA A 232 52.75 2.33 39.71
C ALA A 232 53.59 3.28 38.84
N TYR A 233 53.07 4.46 38.50
CA TYR A 233 53.69 5.80 38.65
C TYR A 233 52.90 6.83 37.81
N ASN A 234 52.13 7.68 38.50
CA ASN A 234 51.79 9.05 38.07
C ASN A 234 53.03 9.94 38.38
N PRO A 235 53.24 11.20 37.89
CA PRO A 235 52.20 12.24 37.77
C PRO A 235 52.38 13.39 36.71
N HIS A 236 51.31 14.20 36.58
CA HIS A 236 51.22 15.65 36.33
C HIS A 236 51.83 16.38 35.10
N SER A 237 50.96 17.10 34.37
CA SER A 237 51.08 18.56 34.06
C SER A 237 49.71 19.07 33.54
N ARG A 238 48.88 19.80 34.31
CA ARG A 238 48.77 21.26 34.59
C ARG A 238 48.62 22.20 33.38
N ASN A 239 47.50 22.93 33.42
CA ASN A 239 47.30 24.34 32.99
C ASN A 239 47.20 24.60 31.46
N ARG A 240 46.47 25.59 30.92
CA ARG A 240 45.66 26.72 31.43
C ARG A 240 45.17 27.52 30.21
N GLY A 241 44.04 28.24 30.32
CA GLY A 241 43.72 29.42 29.51
C GLY A 241 42.41 29.31 28.72
N GLN A 242 41.31 29.91 29.18
CA GLN A 242 40.92 31.34 29.01
C GLN A 242 39.92 31.52 27.84
N GLY A 243 38.66 31.82 28.16
CA GLY A 243 37.80 32.65 27.29
C GLY A 243 38.28 34.11 27.31
N PRO A 244 37.61 35.10 26.65
CA PRO A 244 36.21 35.41 27.00
C PRO A 244 35.31 36.13 25.92
N ARG A 245 34.02 36.22 26.27
CA ARG A 245 33.03 37.35 26.10
C ARG A 245 32.38 37.71 24.74
N ARG A 246 31.05 37.52 24.74
CA ARG A 246 29.91 38.49 24.55
C ARG A 246 30.00 39.56 23.45
N ALA A 247 28.94 39.60 22.64
CA ALA A 247 28.20 40.83 22.32
C ALA A 247 26.69 40.52 22.21
N SER A 248 25.90 41.41 22.80
CA SER A 248 24.43 41.53 22.76
C SER A 248 24.17 42.93 22.19
N LEU A 249 23.12 43.11 21.38
CA LEU A 249 22.21 44.26 21.44
C LEU A 249 21.03 44.10 20.45
N ASP A 250 19.91 44.60 20.95
CA ASP A 250 18.50 44.58 20.51
C ASP A 250 18.13 45.54 19.36
N VAL A 251 16.82 45.47 19.01
CA VAL A 251 15.85 46.50 18.56
C VAL A 251 15.11 46.02 17.29
N GLY A 252 13.77 46.00 17.16
CA GLY A 252 12.64 46.34 18.02
C GLY A 252 11.29 46.19 17.27
N VAL A 253 10.28 45.68 17.98
CA VAL A 253 8.83 46.01 18.07
C VAL A 253 8.04 46.58 16.86
N ALA A 254 6.91 45.95 16.52
CA ALA A 254 5.57 46.58 16.47
C ALA A 254 4.42 45.55 16.30
N ASP A 255 3.47 45.63 17.24
CA ASP A 255 2.16 44.98 17.29
C ASP A 255 1.22 45.35 16.14
N GLN A 256 0.29 44.44 15.80
CA GLN A 256 -1.09 44.83 15.56
C GLN A 256 -2.05 43.65 15.82
N GLU A 257 -2.90 43.82 16.85
CA GLU A 257 -4.03 42.95 17.20
C GLU A 257 -5.24 43.16 16.26
N ASP A 258 -6.07 42.09 16.26
CA ASP A 258 -7.40 41.82 15.67
C ASP A 258 -8.48 42.90 15.96
N PRO A 259 -9.73 42.90 15.39
CA PRO A 259 -10.66 41.76 15.41
C PRO A 259 -11.60 41.61 14.17
N GLU A 260 -12.20 40.43 13.99
CA GLU A 260 -13.61 40.17 14.36
C GLU A 260 -14.24 38.97 13.61
N ILE A 261 -14.92 38.18 14.44
CA ILE A 261 -15.79 37.02 14.23
C ILE A 261 -16.96 37.31 13.27
N THR A 262 -17.34 36.32 12.44
CA THR A 262 -18.77 35.97 12.29
C THR A 262 -18.95 34.53 11.80
N ASP A 263 -19.67 33.77 12.63
CA ASP A 263 -20.49 32.60 12.34
C ASP A 263 -21.26 32.72 11.01
N ILE A 264 -21.54 31.59 10.34
CA ILE A 264 -22.89 31.22 9.89
C ILE A 264 -22.89 29.73 9.47
N ARG A 265 -23.58 28.93 10.29
CA ARG A 265 -24.23 27.66 9.91
C ARG A 265 -25.35 27.94 8.90
N ARG A 266 -25.40 27.17 7.81
CA ARG A 266 -26.65 26.53 7.35
C ARG A 266 -26.34 25.33 6.47
#